data_AF-A0A379S3J4-F1
#
_entry.id   AF-A0A379S3J4-F1
#
_cell.length_a   1.000
_cell.length_b   1.000
_cell.length_c   1.000
_cell.angle_alpha   90.00
_cell.angle_beta   90.00
_cell.angle_gamma   90.00
#
_symmetry.space_group_name_H-M   'P 1'
#
loop_
_entity.id
_entity.type
_entity.pdbx_description
1 polymer ?
#
loop_
_entity_poly.entity_id
_entity_poly.type
_entity_poly.pdbx_seq_one_letter_code
_entity_poly.pdbx_strand_id
1 'polypeptide(L)'
;MISLFDMFKVGIGPSSSHTVGPMKAGKQFVDDLVEKGLLGNVTRVAVDVYGSLSLTGKGHHTDIAIIMGLAGNEPATVDIDSIPGFIRDVETRERLLLAQGRQEVDFPKNDGMRFHNGNLPLHENGMQIHAWHDDTVIYSQTYYSIGGGFIVDEAHFGQEATNEVTVPYPFKSAKEMLEYCNSTGLSLSGMVMQNELALHSKKEIEEYFGHVWQTMQACIDRGMNTEGVLPGPLRVPRRASALRRMLVSSDKLSQRSDERH
;
A
#
# COMPACT_ATOMS: atom_id res chain seq x y z
N MET A 1 18.42 -10.29 6.76
CA MET A 1 17.38 -10.29 7.82
C MET A 1 16.21 -9.45 7.33
N ILE A 2 14.97 -9.82 7.63
CA ILE A 2 13.80 -8.95 7.35
C ILE A 2 13.66 -7.99 8.53
N SER A 3 13.65 -6.68 8.26
CA SER A 3 13.43 -5.67 9.31
C SER A 3 11.96 -5.64 9.73
N LEU A 4 11.68 -5.23 10.96
CA LEU A 4 10.33 -4.93 11.43
C LEU A 4 9.67 -3.79 10.63
N PHE A 5 10.46 -2.87 10.05
CA PHE A 5 9.97 -1.87 9.10
C PHE A 5 9.41 -2.52 7.83
N ASP A 6 9.93 -3.69 7.45
CA ASP A 6 9.40 -4.46 6.34
C ASP A 6 8.12 -5.22 6.66
N MET A 7 7.95 -5.61 7.92
CA MET A 7 6.77 -6.33 8.39
C MET A 7 5.58 -5.41 8.63
N PHE A 8 5.80 -4.26 9.27
CA PHE A 8 4.74 -3.31 9.63
C PHE A 8 4.85 -2.06 8.78
N LYS A 9 4.06 -2.00 7.71
CA LYS A 9 4.00 -0.84 6.79
C LYS A 9 2.65 -0.14 6.93
N VAL A 10 2.70 1.18 7.12
CA VAL A 10 1.51 2.03 6.98
C VAL A 10 1.16 2.12 5.51
N GLY A 11 -0.12 1.96 5.20
CA GLY A 11 -0.63 1.94 3.84
C GLY A 11 -2.14 2.02 3.79
N ILE A 12 -2.68 1.85 2.59
CA ILE A 12 -4.12 1.88 2.32
C ILE A 12 -4.64 0.47 2.00
N GLY A 13 -5.82 0.15 2.52
CA GLY A 13 -6.54 -1.08 2.16
C GLY A 13 -7.27 -0.97 0.81
N PRO A 14 -7.88 -2.07 0.33
CA PRO A 14 -8.09 -3.33 1.04
C PRO A 14 -6.95 -4.35 0.92
N SER A 15 -6.00 -4.17 0.00
CA SER A 15 -5.01 -5.22 -0.32
C SER A 15 -3.60 -4.67 -0.51
N SER A 16 -2.60 -5.31 0.12
CA SER A 16 -1.20 -4.92 -0.09
C SER A 16 -0.71 -5.21 -1.51
N SER A 17 -1.13 -6.34 -2.11
CA SER A 17 -0.71 -6.71 -3.47
C SER A 17 -1.52 -6.02 -4.56
N HIS A 18 -2.79 -5.70 -4.30
CA HIS A 18 -3.70 -5.13 -5.31
C HIS A 18 -4.02 -3.65 -5.10
N THR A 19 -3.58 -3.05 -4.00
CA THR A 19 -3.77 -1.61 -3.73
C THR A 19 -2.43 -0.93 -3.46
N VAL A 20 -1.66 -1.37 -2.46
CA VAL A 20 -0.39 -0.73 -2.10
C VAL A 20 0.65 -0.85 -3.21
N GLY A 21 0.87 -2.06 -3.74
CA GLY A 21 1.81 -2.29 -4.84
C GLY A 21 1.48 -1.46 -6.09
N PRO A 22 0.27 -1.55 -6.65
CA PRO A 22 -0.12 -0.81 -7.84
C PRO A 22 -0.03 0.72 -7.68
N MET A 23 -0.36 1.26 -6.50
CA MET A 23 -0.17 2.69 -6.24
C MET A 23 1.31 3.09 -6.23
N LYS A 24 2.19 2.28 -5.63
CA LYS A 24 3.64 2.50 -5.71
C LYS A 24 4.14 2.45 -7.15
N ALA A 25 3.63 1.55 -7.98
CA ALA A 25 4.05 1.43 -9.37
C ALA A 25 3.68 2.69 -10.17
N GLY A 26 2.46 3.21 -9.96
CA GLY A 26 2.04 4.50 -10.54
C GLY A 26 2.92 5.66 -10.08
N LYS A 27 3.25 5.72 -8.78
CA LYS A 27 4.12 6.77 -8.22
C LYS A 27 5.53 6.70 -8.80
N GLN A 28 6.14 5.51 -8.80
CA GLN A 28 7.48 5.28 -9.33
C GLN A 28 7.56 5.65 -10.81
N PHE A 29 6.58 5.23 -11.62
CA PHE A 29 6.52 5.60 -13.04
C PHE A 29 6.53 7.11 -13.27
N VAL A 30 5.82 7.86 -12.43
CA VAL A 30 5.76 9.32 -12.53
C VAL A 30 7.03 9.99 -12.02
N ASP A 31 7.65 9.44 -10.98
CA ASP A 31 8.96 9.90 -10.52
C ASP A 31 10.03 9.68 -11.61
N ASP A 32 10.00 8.54 -12.30
CA ASP A 32 10.89 8.24 -13.43
C ASP A 32 10.70 9.24 -14.58
N LEU A 33 9.45 9.61 -14.90
CA LEU A 33 9.15 10.65 -15.90
C LEU A 33 9.71 12.02 -15.51
N VAL A 34 9.65 12.37 -14.22
CA VAL A 34 10.20 13.63 -13.70
C VAL A 34 11.73 13.61 -13.78
N GLU A 35 12.36 12.53 -13.29
CA GLU A 35 13.81 12.40 -13.28
C GLU A 35 14.40 12.43 -14.69
N LYS A 36 13.75 11.78 -15.66
CA LYS A 36 14.15 11.77 -17.07
C LYS A 36 13.80 13.07 -17.81
N GLY A 37 13.13 14.02 -17.17
CA GLY A 37 12.70 15.28 -17.79
C GLY A 37 11.63 15.10 -18.88
N LEU A 38 10.90 13.97 -18.86
CA LEU A 38 9.89 13.63 -19.88
C LEU A 38 8.49 14.14 -19.53
N LEU A 39 8.21 14.42 -18.26
CA LEU A 39 6.87 14.74 -17.76
C LEU A 39 6.15 15.83 -18.59
N GLY A 40 6.83 16.91 -18.95
CA GLY A 40 6.23 18.04 -19.68
C GLY A 40 5.81 17.70 -21.12
N ASN A 41 6.34 16.60 -21.69
CA ASN A 41 6.00 16.13 -23.03
C ASN A 41 4.88 15.10 -23.02
N VAL A 42 4.44 14.60 -21.85
CA VAL A 42 3.39 13.58 -21.80
C VAL A 42 2.05 14.22 -22.15
N THR A 43 1.38 13.71 -23.18
CA THR A 43 0.04 14.13 -23.58
C THR A 43 -1.02 13.12 -23.14
N ARG A 44 -0.68 11.84 -23.05
CA ARG A 44 -1.59 10.75 -22.65
C ARG A 44 -0.87 9.69 -21.82
N VAL A 45 -1.59 9.11 -20.85
CA VAL A 45 -1.16 7.91 -20.13
C VAL A 45 -2.15 6.78 -20.37
N ALA A 46 -1.64 5.58 -20.58
CA ALA A 46 -2.44 4.35 -20.65
C ALA A 46 -1.83 3.27 -19.75
N VAL A 47 -2.68 2.48 -19.13
CA VAL A 47 -2.28 1.40 -18.22
C VAL A 47 -2.92 0.10 -18.68
N ASP A 48 -2.10 -0.94 -18.79
CA ASP A 48 -2.52 -2.29 -19.11
C ASP A 48 -2.28 -3.19 -17.88
N VAL A 49 -3.35 -3.80 -17.35
CA VAL A 49 -3.34 -4.62 -16.15
C VAL A 49 -3.56 -6.08 -16.52
N TYR A 50 -2.76 -6.99 -15.96
CA TYR A 50 -2.71 -8.41 -16.35
C TYR A 50 -2.97 -9.36 -15.17
N GLY A 51 -3.32 -10.60 -15.50
CA GLY A 51 -3.45 -11.74 -14.58
C GLY A 51 -4.34 -11.54 -13.37
N SER A 52 -3.91 -12.01 -12.19
CA SER A 52 -4.74 -11.97 -10.97
C SER A 52 -5.07 -10.54 -10.54
N LEU A 53 -4.18 -9.60 -10.83
CA LEU A 53 -4.37 -8.17 -10.62
C LEU A 53 -5.52 -7.61 -11.47
N SER A 54 -5.67 -8.11 -12.70
CA SER A 54 -6.76 -7.73 -13.61
C SER A 54 -8.10 -8.32 -13.18
N LEU A 55 -8.11 -9.63 -12.88
CA LEU A 55 -9.33 -10.38 -12.54
C LEU A 55 -10.02 -9.85 -11.28
N THR A 56 -9.26 -9.44 -10.28
CA THR A 56 -9.80 -8.94 -9.00
C THR A 56 -9.72 -7.42 -8.88
N GLY A 57 -9.18 -6.73 -9.90
CA GLY A 57 -8.76 -5.34 -9.80
C GLY A 57 -9.86 -4.37 -9.40
N LYS A 58 -11.05 -4.49 -9.99
CA LYS A 58 -12.20 -3.64 -9.62
C LYS A 58 -12.72 -3.90 -8.21
N GLY A 59 -12.60 -5.13 -7.71
CA GLY A 59 -13.00 -5.50 -6.35
C GLY A 59 -11.99 -5.07 -5.28
N HIS A 60 -10.72 -4.94 -5.66
CA HIS A 60 -9.62 -4.52 -4.78
C HIS A 60 -9.19 -3.06 -4.98
N HIS A 61 -9.91 -2.30 -5.81
CA HIS A 61 -9.61 -0.90 -6.14
C HIS A 61 -8.22 -0.69 -6.76
N THR A 62 -7.75 -1.64 -7.56
CA THR A 62 -6.47 -1.56 -8.27
C THR A 62 -6.43 -0.38 -9.24
N ASP A 63 -7.51 -0.14 -9.97
CA ASP A 63 -7.67 1.01 -10.87
C ASP A 63 -7.45 2.32 -10.13
N ILE A 64 -8.19 2.52 -9.04
CA ILE A 64 -8.10 3.69 -8.16
C ILE A 64 -6.68 3.82 -7.62
N ALA A 65 -6.07 2.72 -7.15
CA ALA A 65 -4.72 2.73 -6.61
C ALA A 65 -3.70 3.23 -7.63
N ILE A 66 -3.74 2.72 -8.87
CA ILE A 66 -2.83 3.14 -9.93
C ILE A 66 -3.06 4.61 -10.28
N ILE A 67 -4.31 5.04 -10.44
CA ILE A 67 -4.65 6.44 -10.72
C ILE A 67 -4.11 7.38 -9.64
N MET A 68 -4.29 7.04 -8.36
CA MET A 68 -3.78 7.84 -7.25
C MET A 68 -2.25 7.86 -7.21
N GLY A 69 -1.60 6.74 -7.55
CA GLY A 69 -0.14 6.65 -7.70
C GLY A 69 0.39 7.57 -8.80
N LEU A 70 -0.23 7.51 -9.99
CA LEU A 70 0.08 8.41 -11.12
C LEU A 70 -0.17 9.89 -10.78
N ALA A 71 -1.16 10.17 -9.95
CA ALA A 71 -1.38 11.51 -9.41
C ALA A 71 -0.29 11.97 -8.42
N GLY A 72 0.68 11.11 -8.09
CA GLY A 72 1.82 11.42 -7.24
C GLY A 72 1.59 11.15 -5.75
N ASN A 73 0.57 10.36 -5.40
CA ASN A 73 0.29 9.96 -4.02
C ASN A 73 1.08 8.70 -3.63
N GLU A 74 1.33 8.55 -2.33
CA GLU A 74 1.93 7.37 -1.76
C GLU A 74 0.96 6.65 -0.82
N PRO A 75 0.97 5.30 -0.74
CA PRO A 75 0.03 4.55 0.09
C PRO A 75 0.03 4.95 1.56
N ALA A 76 1.18 5.39 2.10
CA ALA A 76 1.34 5.71 3.50
C ALA A 76 0.76 7.09 3.88
N THR A 77 0.61 8.00 2.91
CA THR A 77 0.30 9.42 3.15
C THR A 77 -0.91 9.92 2.36
N VAL A 78 -1.49 9.08 1.49
CA VAL A 78 -2.65 9.44 0.67
C VAL A 78 -3.84 9.85 1.54
N ASP A 79 -4.48 10.97 1.19
CA ASP A 79 -5.74 11.40 1.80
C ASP A 79 -6.90 10.55 1.26
N ILE A 80 -7.27 9.53 2.05
CA ILE A 80 -8.31 8.55 1.73
C ILE A 80 -9.68 9.21 1.50
N ASP A 81 -9.98 10.31 2.20
CA ASP A 81 -11.29 10.96 2.13
C ASP A 81 -11.46 11.77 0.84
N SER A 82 -10.35 12.18 0.21
CA SER A 82 -10.34 12.88 -1.09
C SER A 82 -10.54 11.96 -2.30
N ILE A 83 -10.19 10.67 -2.18
CA ILE A 83 -10.12 9.71 -3.30
C ILE A 83 -11.43 9.66 -4.11
N PRO A 84 -12.64 9.50 -3.51
CA PRO A 84 -13.87 9.37 -4.30
C PRO A 84 -14.17 10.62 -5.15
N GLY A 85 -13.84 11.80 -4.64
CA GLY A 85 -14.01 13.06 -5.36
C GLY A 85 -13.04 13.17 -6.53
N PHE A 86 -11.77 12.83 -6.30
CA PHE A 86 -10.72 12.84 -7.32
C PHE A 86 -11.00 11.85 -8.46
N ILE A 87 -11.36 10.60 -8.15
CA ILE A 87 -11.65 9.59 -9.17
C ILE A 87 -12.86 10.00 -10.02
N ARG A 88 -13.93 10.51 -9.41
CA ARG A 88 -15.10 11.00 -10.15
C ARG A 88 -14.73 12.14 -11.10
N ASP A 89 -13.85 13.04 -10.67
CA ASP A 89 -13.36 14.14 -11.50
C ASP A 89 -12.56 13.63 -12.71
N VAL A 90 -11.62 12.70 -12.50
CA VAL A 90 -10.87 12.04 -13.58
C VAL A 90 -11.80 11.35 -14.56
N GLU A 91 -12.78 10.58 -14.09
CA GLU A 91 -13.75 9.89 -14.95
C GLU A 91 -14.67 10.83 -15.74
N THR A 92 -15.02 11.98 -15.15
CA THR A 92 -15.93 12.95 -15.78
C THR A 92 -15.21 13.78 -16.82
N ARG A 93 -13.97 14.18 -16.53
CA ARG A 93 -13.17 15.02 -17.42
C ARG A 93 -12.39 14.21 -18.45
N GLU A 94 -12.19 12.91 -18.21
CA GLU A 94 -11.32 12.04 -19.02
C GLU A 94 -9.86 12.55 -19.06
N ARG A 95 -9.46 13.21 -17.97
CA ARG A 95 -8.16 13.86 -17.80
C ARG A 95 -7.57 13.52 -16.44
N LEU A 96 -6.27 13.28 -16.40
CA LEU A 96 -5.55 12.95 -15.17
C LEU A 96 -4.45 13.98 -14.90
N LEU A 97 -4.45 14.49 -13.66
CA LEU A 97 -3.37 15.32 -13.14
C LEU A 97 -2.25 14.43 -12.60
N LEU A 98 -1.10 14.43 -13.27
CA LEU A 98 0.10 13.69 -12.88
C LEU A 98 0.97 14.49 -11.91
N ALA A 99 1.79 13.77 -11.14
CA ALA A 99 2.86 14.36 -10.31
C ALA A 99 2.37 15.51 -9.43
N GLN A 100 1.25 15.31 -8.72
CA GLN A 100 0.60 16.32 -7.87
C GLN A 100 0.16 17.57 -8.64
N GLY A 101 -0.34 17.39 -9.86
CA GLY A 101 -0.90 18.45 -10.69
C GLY A 101 0.11 19.23 -11.54
N ARG A 102 1.34 18.74 -11.68
CA ARG A 102 2.37 19.39 -12.52
C ARG A 102 2.10 19.26 -14.02
N GLN A 103 1.42 18.18 -14.43
CA GLN A 103 1.07 17.94 -15.82
C GLN A 103 -0.33 17.35 -15.89
N GLU A 104 -1.18 17.87 -16.77
CA GLU A 104 -2.47 17.27 -17.07
C GLU A 104 -2.41 16.51 -18.39
N VAL A 105 -2.87 15.26 -18.38
CA VAL A 105 -2.81 14.36 -19.54
C VAL A 105 -4.18 13.79 -19.86
N ASP A 106 -4.34 13.34 -21.10
CA ASP A 106 -5.50 12.53 -21.50
C ASP A 106 -5.48 11.20 -20.77
N PHE A 107 -6.63 10.86 -20.19
CA PHE A 107 -6.86 9.60 -19.50
C PHE A 107 -8.32 9.16 -19.74
N PRO A 108 -8.64 8.71 -20.95
CA PRO A 108 -10.00 8.42 -21.35
C PRO A 108 -10.58 7.25 -20.57
N LYS A 109 -11.88 7.31 -20.26
CA LYS A 109 -12.54 6.26 -19.48
C LYS A 109 -12.48 4.91 -20.18
N ASN A 110 -12.68 4.94 -21.50
CA ASN A 110 -12.43 3.83 -22.38
C ASN A 110 -11.02 4.06 -22.94
N ASP A 111 -10.04 3.27 -22.49
CA ASP A 111 -8.64 3.19 -22.99
C ASP A 111 -7.54 3.66 -22.03
N GLY A 112 -7.83 4.51 -21.04
CA GLY A 112 -6.84 4.92 -20.03
C GLY A 112 -6.41 3.78 -19.09
N MET A 113 -7.32 2.83 -18.86
CA MET A 113 -7.07 1.63 -18.05
C MET A 113 -7.68 0.40 -18.75
N ARG A 114 -6.85 -0.56 -19.11
CA ARG A 114 -7.22 -1.78 -19.84
C ARG A 114 -6.97 -3.01 -18.98
N PHE A 115 -7.97 -3.86 -18.87
CA PHE A 115 -7.91 -5.10 -18.09
C PHE A 115 -7.82 -6.30 -19.03
N HIS A 116 -6.70 -7.01 -18.98
CA HIS A 116 -6.42 -8.17 -19.82
C HIS A 116 -6.68 -9.48 -19.08
N ASN A 117 -7.09 -10.51 -19.82
CA ASN A 117 -7.35 -11.85 -19.26
C ASN A 117 -6.07 -12.72 -19.18
N GLY A 118 -4.98 -12.32 -19.84
CA GLY A 118 -3.71 -13.04 -19.85
C GLY A 118 -2.76 -12.61 -18.75
N ASN A 119 -1.75 -13.43 -18.48
CA ASN A 119 -0.66 -13.13 -17.55
C ASN A 119 0.56 -12.61 -18.30
N LEU A 120 1.35 -11.78 -17.64
CA LEU A 120 2.71 -11.48 -18.09
C LEU A 120 3.66 -12.65 -17.72
N PRO A 121 4.82 -12.79 -18.39
CA PRO A 121 5.65 -13.99 -18.29
C PRO A 121 6.25 -14.26 -16.90
N LEU A 122 6.58 -13.21 -16.15
CA LEU A 122 7.38 -13.34 -14.91
C LEU A 122 6.54 -13.48 -13.65
N HIS A 123 5.33 -12.93 -13.61
CA HIS A 123 4.45 -12.99 -12.43
C HIS A 123 2.98 -12.74 -12.79
N GLU A 124 2.06 -13.33 -12.03
CA GLU A 124 0.62 -13.23 -12.26
C GLU A 124 0.04 -11.83 -11.96
N ASN A 125 0.68 -11.06 -11.08
CA ASN A 125 0.29 -9.69 -10.76
C ASN A 125 1.16 -8.71 -11.56
N GLY A 126 0.84 -8.51 -12.83
CA GLY A 126 1.58 -7.66 -13.75
C GLY A 126 0.80 -6.42 -14.17
N MET A 127 1.50 -5.31 -14.38
CA MET A 127 0.94 -4.13 -15.06
C MET A 127 2.01 -3.47 -15.93
N GLN A 128 1.56 -2.83 -17.00
CA GLN A 128 2.38 -1.99 -17.87
C GLN A 128 1.80 -0.58 -17.88
N ILE A 129 2.67 0.41 -17.76
CA ILE A 129 2.29 1.83 -17.78
C ILE A 129 3.02 2.49 -18.94
N HIS A 130 2.27 3.22 -19.77
CA HIS A 130 2.75 3.85 -20.99
C HIS A 130 2.47 5.35 -20.96
N ALA A 131 3.51 6.15 -21.20
CA ALA A 131 3.40 7.59 -21.41
C ALA A 131 3.63 7.91 -22.89
N TRP A 132 2.70 8.69 -23.45
CA TRP A 132 2.67 9.05 -24.85
C TRP A 132 2.94 10.54 -25.03
N HIS A 133 3.59 10.88 -26.14
CA HIS A 133 3.57 12.20 -26.73
C HIS A 133 2.85 12.05 -28.08
N ASP A 134 1.64 12.59 -28.14
CA ASP A 134 0.66 12.34 -29.19
C ASP A 134 0.48 10.82 -29.43
N ASP A 135 0.87 10.34 -30.62
CA ASP A 135 0.75 8.93 -31.03
C ASP A 135 2.01 8.11 -30.79
N THR A 136 3.04 8.68 -30.14
CA THR A 136 4.32 7.99 -29.89
C THR A 136 4.49 7.69 -28.41
N VAL A 137 4.78 6.42 -28.07
CA VAL A 137 5.20 6.05 -26.71
C VAL A 137 6.59 6.60 -26.45
N ILE A 138 6.71 7.52 -25.49
CA ILE A 138 8.00 8.11 -25.10
C ILE A 138 8.61 7.42 -23.88
N TYR A 139 7.78 6.74 -23.08
CA TYR A 139 8.24 5.95 -21.95
C TYR A 139 7.25 4.83 -21.63
N SER A 140 7.78 3.66 -21.27
CA SER A 140 7.00 2.47 -20.99
C SER A 140 7.72 1.63 -19.96
N GLN A 141 6.99 1.16 -18.94
CA GLN A 141 7.58 0.33 -17.90
C GLN A 141 6.62 -0.77 -17.45
N THR A 142 7.18 -1.98 -17.32
CA THR A 142 6.48 -3.15 -16.78
C THR A 142 6.81 -3.30 -15.29
N TYR A 143 5.78 -3.48 -14.45
CA TYR A 143 5.88 -3.70 -13.01
C TYR A 143 5.17 -4.99 -12.58
N TYR A 144 5.73 -5.63 -11.56
CA TYR A 144 5.15 -6.79 -10.90
C TYR A 144 4.94 -6.54 -9.42
N SER A 145 3.73 -6.83 -8.93
CA SER A 145 3.40 -6.77 -7.50
C SER A 145 3.58 -8.15 -6.86
N ILE A 146 4.69 -8.34 -6.14
CA ILE A 146 5.12 -9.66 -5.65
C ILE A 146 4.66 -9.98 -4.21
N GLY A 147 3.75 -9.17 -3.66
CA GLY A 147 3.21 -9.36 -2.30
C GLY A 147 3.82 -8.43 -1.27
N GLY A 148 3.18 -8.29 -0.10
CA GLY A 148 3.64 -7.41 0.98
C GLY A 148 3.66 -5.90 0.66
N GLY A 149 3.10 -5.48 -0.48
CA GLY A 149 3.20 -4.10 -0.97
C GLY A 149 4.55 -3.75 -1.59
N PHE A 150 5.33 -4.77 -1.98
CA PHE A 150 6.53 -4.62 -2.79
C PHE A 150 6.19 -4.67 -4.28
N ILE A 151 6.90 -3.87 -5.05
CA ILE A 151 6.89 -3.89 -6.51
C ILE A 151 8.30 -4.10 -7.02
N VAL A 152 8.42 -4.75 -8.17
CA VAL A 152 9.69 -4.94 -8.87
C VAL A 152 9.42 -4.68 -10.34
N ASP A 153 10.27 -3.90 -11.00
CA ASP A 153 10.21 -3.77 -12.45
C ASP A 153 10.70 -5.05 -13.14
N GLU A 154 10.39 -5.19 -14.43
CA GLU A 154 10.79 -6.38 -15.19
C GLU A 154 12.31 -6.60 -15.26
N ALA A 155 13.12 -5.53 -15.27
CA ALA A 155 14.57 -5.63 -15.36
C ALA A 155 15.21 -6.19 -14.07
N HIS A 156 14.58 -5.91 -12.92
CA HIS A 156 15.05 -6.34 -11.60
C HIS A 156 14.32 -7.59 -11.08
N PHE A 157 13.42 -8.19 -11.86
CA PHE A 157 12.67 -9.37 -11.43
C PHE A 157 13.58 -10.58 -11.20
N GLY A 158 13.50 -11.18 -10.01
CA GLY A 158 14.34 -12.32 -9.61
C GLY A 158 15.77 -11.95 -9.23
N GLN A 159 16.14 -10.66 -9.24
CA GLN A 159 17.37 -10.21 -8.59
C GLN A 159 17.10 -10.09 -7.10
N GLU A 160 17.78 -10.92 -6.29
CA GLU A 160 17.79 -10.69 -4.85
C GLU A 160 18.42 -9.31 -4.62
N ALA A 161 17.70 -8.40 -3.95
CA ALA A 161 18.31 -7.20 -3.42
C ALA A 161 19.41 -7.65 -2.45
N THR A 162 20.66 -7.60 -2.90
CA THR A 162 21.86 -8.01 -2.15
C THR A 162 22.19 -6.99 -1.05
N ASN A 163 21.21 -6.65 -0.24
CA ASN A 163 21.46 -6.01 1.04
C ASN A 163 21.83 -7.13 2.02
N GLU A 164 23.05 -7.65 1.91
CA GLU A 164 23.68 -8.43 2.97
C GLU A 164 23.95 -7.50 4.16
N VAL A 165 22.87 -7.13 4.86
CA VAL A 165 23.03 -6.31 6.05
C VAL A 165 23.48 -7.21 7.19
N THR A 166 24.68 -6.92 7.67
CA THR A 166 25.27 -7.63 8.80
C THR A 166 24.62 -7.12 10.08
N VAL A 167 23.88 -7.98 10.75
CA VAL A 167 23.27 -7.72 12.06
C VAL A 167 23.99 -8.51 13.15
N PRO A 168 23.96 -8.07 14.42
CA PRO A 168 24.65 -8.74 15.52
C PRO A 168 24.21 -10.19 15.77
N TYR A 169 22.91 -10.47 15.61
CA TYR A 169 22.32 -11.78 15.91
C TYR A 169 21.51 -12.30 14.72
N PRO A 170 22.18 -12.71 13.61
CA PRO A 170 21.48 -13.24 12.44
C PRO A 170 20.95 -14.65 12.73
N PHE A 171 19.70 -14.92 12.37
CA PHE A 171 19.06 -16.23 12.55
C PHE A 171 18.25 -16.65 11.31
N LYS A 172 18.21 -17.96 11.06
CA LYS A 172 17.39 -18.61 10.01
C LYS A 172 16.37 -19.60 10.57
N SER A 173 16.42 -19.88 11.87
CA SER A 173 15.52 -20.81 12.53
C SER A 173 15.13 -20.35 13.94
N ALA A 174 13.98 -20.83 14.42
CA ALA A 174 13.56 -20.59 15.79
C ALA A 174 14.58 -21.14 16.82
N LYS A 175 15.28 -22.23 16.46
CA LYS A 175 16.31 -22.83 17.31
C LYS A 175 17.49 -21.88 17.52
N GLU A 176 18.04 -21.31 16.45
CA GLU A 176 19.14 -20.34 16.53
C GLU A 176 18.74 -19.11 17.37
N MET A 177 17.51 -18.60 17.17
CA MET A 177 16.98 -17.48 17.96
C MET A 177 16.95 -17.79 19.46
N LEU A 178 16.56 -19.01 19.86
CA LEU A 178 16.58 -19.44 21.25
C LEU A 178 18.01 -19.62 21.78
N GLU A 179 18.94 -20.11 20.95
CA GLU A 179 20.36 -20.23 21.31
C GLU A 179 21.00 -18.86 21.59
N TYR A 180 20.68 -17.83 20.80
CA TYR A 180 21.11 -16.45 21.09
C TYR A 180 20.51 -15.92 22.39
N CYS A 181 19.21 -16.10 22.62
CA CYS A 181 18.57 -15.66 23.87
C CYS A 181 19.24 -16.32 25.08
N ASN A 182 19.50 -17.64 25.02
CA ASN A 182 20.12 -18.39 26.11
C ASN A 182 21.59 -18.00 26.37
N SER A 183 22.36 -17.74 25.32
CA SER A 183 23.79 -17.41 25.44
C SER A 183 24.04 -15.94 25.83
N THR A 184 23.17 -15.02 25.42
CA THR A 184 23.32 -13.58 25.68
C THR A 184 22.54 -13.09 26.90
N GLY A 185 21.52 -13.84 27.34
CA GLY A 185 20.57 -13.41 28.36
C GLY A 185 19.55 -12.38 27.88
N LEU A 186 19.53 -12.03 26.58
CA LEU A 186 18.54 -11.14 26.01
C LEU A 186 17.19 -11.84 25.86
N SER A 187 16.10 -11.09 26.05
CA SER A 187 14.78 -11.53 25.58
C SER A 187 14.75 -11.53 24.03
N LEU A 188 13.76 -12.20 23.45
CA LEU A 188 13.55 -12.19 22.00
C LEU A 188 13.39 -10.76 21.45
N SER A 189 12.60 -9.92 22.13
CA SER A 189 12.45 -8.51 21.77
C SER A 189 13.75 -7.71 21.95
N GLY A 190 14.54 -8.02 22.98
CA GLY A 190 15.85 -7.42 23.18
C GLY A 190 16.83 -7.77 22.06
N MET A 191 16.87 -9.04 21.65
CA MET A 191 17.69 -9.50 20.52
C MET A 191 17.27 -8.84 19.20
N VAL A 192 15.96 -8.80 18.90
CA VAL A 192 15.45 -8.14 17.70
C VAL A 192 15.74 -6.63 17.73
N MET A 193 15.62 -5.97 18.88
CA MET A 193 16.00 -4.56 19.04
C MET A 193 17.48 -4.33 18.72
N GLN A 194 18.39 -5.20 19.16
CA GLN A 194 19.83 -5.08 18.82
C GLN A 194 20.07 -5.22 17.31
N ASN A 195 19.32 -6.09 16.64
CA ASN A 195 19.40 -6.21 15.19
C ASN A 195 18.85 -4.99 14.45
N GLU A 196 17.71 -4.45 14.87
CA GLU A 196 17.15 -3.21 14.28
C GLU A 196 18.07 -2.01 14.52
N LEU A 197 18.73 -1.93 15.69
CA LEU A 197 19.71 -0.88 15.99
C LEU A 197 20.96 -0.91 15.11
N ALA A 198 21.23 -2.03 14.43
CA ALA A 198 22.28 -2.10 13.43
C ALA A 198 21.85 -1.52 12.07
N LEU A 199 20.54 -1.34 11.85
CA LEU A 199 19.94 -0.82 10.62
C LEU A 199 19.45 0.62 10.76
N HIS A 200 18.98 0.97 11.95
CA HIS A 200 18.28 2.22 12.25
C HIS A 200 18.75 2.78 13.58
N SER A 201 18.70 4.09 13.74
CA SER A 201 18.89 4.71 15.03
C SER A 201 17.73 4.38 15.98
N LYS A 202 18.01 4.36 17.28
CA LYS A 202 16.97 4.15 18.31
C LYS A 202 15.80 5.12 18.15
N LYS A 203 16.10 6.38 17.81
CA LYS A 203 15.10 7.43 17.61
C LYS A 203 14.16 7.10 16.45
N GLU A 204 14.71 6.68 15.31
CA GLU A 204 13.90 6.29 14.14
C GLU A 204 12.99 5.09 14.45
N ILE A 205 13.49 4.10 15.19
CA ILE A 205 12.70 2.95 15.63
C ILE A 205 11.52 3.42 16.50
N GLU A 206 11.79 4.21 17.54
CA GLU A 206 10.75 4.70 18.46
C GLU A 206 9.71 5.59 17.76
N GLU A 207 10.14 6.50 16.89
CA GLU A 207 9.25 7.37 16.12
C GLU A 207 8.38 6.58 15.14
N TYR A 208 8.97 5.64 14.39
CA TYR A 208 8.24 4.85 13.41
C TYR A 208 7.21 3.92 14.06
N PHE A 209 7.61 3.13 15.07
CA PHE A 209 6.65 2.23 15.73
C PHE A 209 5.63 2.97 16.59
N GLY A 210 5.99 4.16 17.11
CA GLY A 210 5.03 5.09 17.69
C GLY A 210 3.98 5.55 16.66
N HIS A 211 4.40 5.88 15.45
CA HIS A 211 3.50 6.24 14.36
C HIS A 211 2.62 5.06 13.90
N VAL A 212 3.18 3.85 13.77
CA VAL A 212 2.42 2.62 13.47
C VAL A 212 1.34 2.40 14.53
N TRP A 213 1.69 2.51 15.80
CA TRP A 213 0.73 2.37 16.91
C TRP A 213 -0.41 3.39 16.83
N GLN A 214 -0.08 4.68 16.66
CA GLN A 214 -1.08 5.73 16.52
C GLN A 214 -2.01 5.49 15.32
N THR A 215 -1.45 5.02 14.20
CA THR A 215 -2.21 4.67 13.01
C THR A 215 -3.16 3.50 13.25
N MET A 216 -2.70 2.45 13.95
CA MET A 216 -3.56 1.32 14.34
C MET A 216 -4.71 1.78 15.24
N GLN A 217 -4.44 2.64 16.23
CA GLN A 217 -5.49 3.20 17.09
C GLN A 217 -6.50 4.02 16.29
N ALA A 218 -6.04 4.92 15.43
CA ALA A 218 -6.90 5.73 14.57
C ALA A 218 -7.77 4.87 13.64
N CYS A 219 -7.22 3.78 13.08
CA CYS A 219 -7.95 2.80 12.27
C CYS A 219 -9.04 2.08 13.07
N ILE A 220 -8.75 1.67 14.31
CA ILE A 220 -9.71 1.05 15.23
C ILE A 220 -10.83 2.03 15.54
N ASP A 221 -10.50 3.27 15.92
CA ASP A 221 -11.47 4.33 16.21
C ASP A 221 -12.34 4.65 15.01
N ARG A 222 -11.76 4.79 13.81
CA ARG A 222 -12.51 4.99 12.56
C ARG A 222 -13.46 3.82 12.32
N GLY A 223 -13.01 2.57 12.46
CA GLY A 223 -13.83 1.37 12.29
C GLY A 223 -14.99 1.29 13.29
N MET A 224 -14.76 1.69 14.53
CA MET A 224 -15.76 1.74 15.60
C MET A 224 -16.80 2.86 15.44
N ASN A 225 -16.51 3.90 14.65
CA ASN A 225 -17.43 5.02 14.43
C ASN A 225 -18.04 5.05 13.01
N THR A 226 -17.54 4.23 12.08
CA THR A 226 -18.03 4.18 10.69
C THR A 226 -19.19 3.19 10.56
N GLU A 227 -20.35 3.69 10.13
CA GLU A 227 -21.54 2.89 9.86
C GLU A 227 -21.72 2.57 8.38
N GLY A 228 -22.81 1.85 8.07
CA GLY A 228 -23.20 1.53 6.71
C GLY A 228 -22.72 0.16 6.26
N VAL A 229 -22.57 0.01 4.95
CA VAL A 229 -22.32 -1.27 4.27
C VAL A 229 -20.94 -1.22 3.61
N LEU A 230 -20.23 -2.34 3.62
CA LEU A 230 -18.96 -2.48 2.90
C LEU A 230 -19.20 -2.33 1.38
N PRO A 231 -18.29 -1.67 0.66
CA PRO A 231 -18.37 -1.60 -0.80
C PRO A 231 -18.31 -3.00 -1.42
N GLY A 232 -18.90 -3.16 -2.61
CA GLY A 232 -18.95 -4.42 -3.34
C GLY A 232 -20.35 -5.06 -3.40
N PRO A 233 -20.50 -6.16 -4.17
CA PRO A 233 -21.81 -6.73 -4.50
C PRO A 233 -22.48 -7.45 -3.31
N LEU A 234 -21.69 -7.86 -2.32
CA LEU A 234 -22.15 -8.70 -1.20
C LEU A 234 -22.94 -7.92 -0.13
N ARG A 235 -23.01 -6.58 -0.23
CA ARG A 235 -23.78 -5.69 0.67
C ARG A 235 -23.61 -6.05 2.17
N VAL A 236 -22.39 -6.31 2.60
CA VAL A 236 -22.08 -6.75 3.98
C VAL A 236 -22.14 -5.56 4.95
N PRO A 237 -22.99 -5.58 5.99
CA PRO A 237 -23.08 -4.48 6.94
C PRO A 237 -21.85 -4.40 7.84
N ARG A 238 -21.39 -3.17 8.14
CA ARG A 238 -20.35 -2.92 9.13
C ARG A 238 -20.90 -3.19 10.53
N ARG A 239 -20.22 -4.05 11.30
CA ARG A 239 -20.70 -4.50 12.62
C ARG A 239 -20.07 -3.77 13.81
N ALA A 240 -18.88 -3.20 13.64
CA ALA A 240 -18.08 -2.66 14.73
C ALA A 240 -18.78 -1.52 15.50
N SER A 241 -19.38 -0.54 14.81
CA SER A 241 -20.11 0.56 15.46
C SER A 241 -21.28 0.08 16.31
N ALA A 242 -22.10 -0.83 15.77
CA ALA A 242 -23.22 -1.42 16.50
C ALA A 242 -22.75 -2.22 17.73
N LEU A 243 -21.69 -3.02 17.58
CA LEU A 243 -21.10 -3.79 18.69
C LEU A 243 -20.56 -2.86 19.80
N ARG A 244 -19.84 -1.79 19.45
CA ARG A 244 -19.35 -0.81 20.42
C ARG A 244 -20.48 -0.20 21.22
N ARG A 245 -21.58 0.20 20.58
CA ARG A 245 -22.74 0.77 21.28
C ARG A 245 -23.30 -0.19 22.32
N MET A 246 -23.44 -1.47 21.98
CA MET A 246 -23.94 -2.51 22.89
C MET A 246 -23.01 -2.69 24.10
N LEU A 247 -21.70 -2.74 23.88
CA LEU A 247 -20.72 -2.93 24.96
C LEU A 247 -20.70 -1.72 25.90
N VAL A 248 -20.65 -0.50 25.38
CA VAL A 248 -20.64 0.74 26.18
C VAL A 248 -21.94 0.94 26.96
N SER A 249 -23.11 0.57 26.39
CA SER A 249 -24.37 0.64 27.13
C SER A 249 -24.44 -0.38 28.27
N SER A 250 -23.80 -1.55 28.09
CA SER A 250 -23.79 -2.63 29.08
C SER A 250 -22.83 -2.32 30.24
N ASP A 251 -21.67 -1.74 29.96
CA ASP A 251 -20.71 -1.30 31.00
C ASP A 251 -21.30 -0.21 31.90
N LYS A 252 -22.05 0.75 31.34
CA LYS A 252 -22.72 1.79 32.12
C LYS A 252 -23.81 1.26 33.05
N LEU A 253 -24.41 0.11 32.71
CA LEU A 253 -25.38 -0.56 33.58
C LEU A 253 -24.68 -1.38 34.67
N SER A 254 -23.54 -2.00 34.37
CA SER A 254 -22.73 -2.76 35.33
C SER A 254 -22.09 -1.86 36.40
N GLN A 255 -21.63 -0.65 36.03
CA GLN A 255 -21.06 0.30 37.02
C GLN A 255 -22.12 0.88 37.96
N ARG A 256 -23.40 0.97 37.53
CA ARG A 256 -24.50 1.47 38.37
C ARG A 256 -25.07 0.46 39.36
N SER A 257 -24.80 -0.83 39.19
CA SER A 257 -25.19 -1.87 40.15
C SER A 257 -24.25 -1.99 41.35
N ASP A 258 -22.99 -1.59 41.19
CA ASP A 258 -21.97 -1.69 42.26
C ASP A 258 -21.98 -0.49 43.25
N GLU A 259 -22.62 0.63 42.91
CA GLU A 259 -22.76 1.80 43.80
C GLU A 259 -23.98 1.73 44.72
N ARG A 260 -24.70 0.59 44.78
CA ARG A 260 -25.86 0.40 45.66
C ARG A 260 -25.60 -0.66 46.74
N HIS A 261 -24.51 -0.58 47.49
CA HIS A 261 -24.34 -1.30 48.76
C HIS A 261 -23.80 -0.35 49.83
#